data_AF-A0AAN7WX13-F1
#
_entry.id   AF-A0AAN7WX13-F1
#
_cell.length_a   1.000
_cell.length_b   1.000
_cell.length_c   1.000
_cell.angle_alpha   90.00
_cell.angle_beta   90.00
_cell.angle_gamma   90.00
#
_symmetry.space_group_name_H-M   'P 1'
#
loop_
_entity.id
_entity.type
_entity.pdbx_description
1 polymer ?
#
loop_
_entity_poly.entity_id
_entity_poly.type
_entity_poly.pdbx_seq_one_letter_code
_entity_poly.pdbx_strand_id
1 'polypeptide(L)'
;MIPVPLLVCVMGAWCAVYLTDTLLKSSVTHRIRYESWLASRGLMLSPFHVRWQTTMFNRLFAYCARINPRAQYLWFNSGLVFGVMAMVGSVVLLIRTLQQTLAQMTSDNPRMGSQQTLQVVIPGVNLPTSQLAYFFIALLLSGVIHELGHAVAALREQVRVNGFGMFVFVVYPGAFVDLFTTHLNIISPIQQLRIFCAGVWHNFVLCVVQGAAADGPRGLSIGDIVTGLEDCPVKGVEDWSSCLSRVSHSPQTGYCVPSSSLQPSWAHGRAFKRLDGTFDCCSNNSLTDLCFSYMKPQGKKEREYACMPVRKMVMGTQVCRTDDDCTAHIQGASLCVTPSLENQTRFIRVTHPPNTHMLFVGYPPHLQYAVSLTNFVPRFGFLHLDLPVFLETFCKYVVSLSGALAVVNSVPCFALDGQWMLNALLEATLVTVVTDRHRRELIGFFLLLAGSALLAANVALGLWMVTAR
;
A
#
# COMPACT_ATOMS: atom_id res chain seq x y z
N MET A 1 -13.06 11.89 13.28
CA MET A 1 -13.02 11.88 14.76
C MET A 1 -13.41 10.49 15.25
N ILE A 2 -12.66 9.90 16.20
CA ILE A 2 -13.08 8.66 16.87
C ILE A 2 -14.41 8.95 17.59
N PRO A 3 -15.47 8.18 17.36
CA PRO A 3 -16.72 8.39 18.07
C PRO A 3 -16.47 8.23 19.57
N VAL A 4 -16.83 9.24 20.37
CA VAL A 4 -16.77 9.19 21.86
C VAL A 4 -17.39 7.89 22.41
N PRO A 5 -18.51 7.37 21.86
CA PRO A 5 -19.03 6.07 22.26
C PRO A 5 -18.03 4.92 22.14
N LEU A 6 -17.22 4.88 21.07
CA LEU A 6 -16.21 3.83 20.87
C LEU A 6 -15.13 3.88 21.95
N LEU A 7 -14.64 5.08 22.28
CA LEU A 7 -13.64 5.27 23.33
C LEU A 7 -14.18 4.83 24.70
N VAL A 8 -15.41 5.24 25.02
CA VAL A 8 -16.10 4.85 26.26
C VAL A 8 -16.29 3.34 26.32
N CYS A 9 -16.70 2.70 25.21
CA CYS A 9 -16.84 1.25 25.14
C CYS A 9 -15.50 0.53 25.35
N VAL A 10 -14.41 0.98 24.71
CA VAL A 10 -13.08 0.37 24.86
C VAL A 10 -12.57 0.50 26.30
N MET A 11 -12.62 1.71 26.87
CA MET A 11 -12.20 1.96 28.24
C MET A 11 -13.06 1.19 29.24
N GLY A 12 -14.38 1.18 29.05
CA GLY A 12 -15.32 0.43 29.87
C GLY A 12 -15.07 -1.08 29.82
N ALA A 13 -14.76 -1.63 28.64
CA ALA A 13 -14.40 -3.04 28.48
C ALA A 13 -13.10 -3.38 29.22
N TRP A 14 -12.07 -2.55 29.12
CA TRP A 14 -10.82 -2.75 29.88
C TRP A 14 -11.03 -2.68 31.39
N CYS A 15 -11.82 -1.71 31.86
CA CYS A 15 -12.20 -1.62 33.26
C CYS A 15 -12.95 -2.87 33.72
N ALA A 16 -13.91 -3.36 32.94
CA ALA A 16 -14.66 -4.57 33.26
C ALA A 16 -13.74 -5.80 33.31
N VAL A 17 -12.83 -5.96 32.36
CA VAL A 17 -11.85 -7.07 32.33
C VAL A 17 -10.94 -7.01 33.56
N TYR A 18 -10.38 -5.84 33.87
CA TYR A 18 -9.45 -5.66 34.99
C TYR A 18 -10.15 -5.83 36.35
N LEU A 19 -11.36 -5.29 36.51
CA LEU A 19 -12.17 -5.51 37.70
C LEU A 19 -12.48 -7.00 37.87
N THR A 20 -12.86 -7.69 36.80
CA THR A 20 -13.13 -9.13 36.83
C THR A 20 -11.89 -9.93 37.24
N ASP A 21 -10.73 -9.65 36.66
CA ASP A 21 -9.45 -10.28 37.02
C ASP A 21 -9.09 -10.03 38.49
N THR A 22 -9.25 -8.79 38.95
CA THR A 22 -8.98 -8.41 40.34
C THR A 22 -9.92 -9.12 41.32
N LEU A 23 -11.22 -9.17 41.01
CA LEU A 23 -12.22 -9.85 41.84
C LEU A 23 -11.97 -11.36 41.93
N LEU A 24 -11.59 -11.99 40.82
CA LEU A 24 -11.26 -13.42 40.79
C LEU A 24 -9.97 -13.74 41.55
N LYS A 25 -8.95 -12.86 41.47
CA LYS A 25 -7.71 -12.98 42.24
C LYS A 25 -7.89 -12.69 43.73
N SER A 26 -8.81 -11.79 44.09
CA SER A 26 -9.13 -11.50 45.50
C SER A 26 -10.05 -12.53 46.14
N SER A 27 -10.78 -13.33 45.35
CA SER A 27 -11.71 -14.34 45.84
C SER A 27 -10.98 -15.52 46.49
N VAL A 28 -11.26 -15.77 47.77
CA VAL A 28 -10.67 -16.88 48.54
C VAL A 28 -10.97 -18.26 47.91
N THR A 29 -12.15 -18.41 47.31
CA THR A 29 -12.60 -19.69 46.73
C THR A 29 -12.11 -19.91 45.30
N HIS A 30 -11.97 -18.85 44.50
CA HIS A 30 -11.68 -18.97 43.07
C HIS A 30 -10.23 -18.64 42.69
N ARG A 31 -9.45 -17.98 43.56
CA ARG A 31 -8.08 -17.53 43.25
C ARG A 31 -7.19 -18.64 42.68
N ILE A 32 -7.06 -19.76 43.39
CA ILE A 32 -6.15 -20.84 43.00
C ILE A 32 -6.57 -21.45 41.65
N ARG A 33 -7.88 -21.64 41.44
CA ARG A 33 -8.41 -22.20 40.19
C ARG A 33 -8.26 -21.22 39.02
N TYR A 34 -8.41 -19.93 39.27
CA TYR A 34 -8.27 -18.89 38.25
C TYR A 34 -6.80 -18.66 37.87
N GLU A 35 -5.90 -18.56 38.84
CA GLU A 35 -4.46 -18.41 38.59
C GLU A 35 -3.87 -19.62 37.89
N SER A 36 -4.24 -20.83 38.30
CA SER A 36 -3.83 -22.05 37.57
C SER A 36 -4.40 -22.10 36.16
N TRP A 37 -5.65 -21.66 35.95
CA TRP A 37 -6.24 -21.56 34.61
C TRP A 37 -5.50 -20.55 33.72
N LEU A 38 -5.19 -19.36 34.24
CA LEU A 38 -4.40 -18.35 33.54
C LEU A 38 -3.01 -18.88 33.17
N ALA A 39 -2.30 -19.49 34.13
CA ALA A 39 -1.00 -20.08 33.91
C ALA A 39 -1.03 -21.23 32.89
N SER A 40 -2.06 -22.09 32.94
CA SER A 40 -2.22 -23.21 31.99
C SER A 40 -2.42 -22.75 30.54
N ARG A 41 -2.99 -21.55 30.35
CA ARG A 41 -3.21 -20.94 29.03
C ARG A 41 -2.14 -19.92 28.64
N GLY A 42 -1.16 -19.68 29.52
CA GLY A 42 -0.11 -18.68 29.31
C GLY A 42 -0.63 -17.25 29.24
N LEU A 43 -1.73 -16.94 29.95
CA LEU A 43 -2.35 -15.62 29.96
C LEU A 43 -1.86 -14.79 31.15
N MET A 44 -1.46 -13.55 30.90
CA MET A 44 -1.15 -12.56 31.92
C MET A 44 -1.96 -11.29 31.65
N LEU A 45 -2.74 -10.89 32.65
CA LEU A 45 -3.54 -9.66 32.61
C LEU A 45 -2.89 -8.58 33.47
N SER A 46 -2.88 -7.37 32.94
CA SER A 46 -2.41 -6.14 33.58
C SER A 46 -3.32 -4.98 33.15
N PRO A 47 -3.31 -3.83 33.85
CA PRO A 47 -4.13 -2.69 33.45
C PRO A 47 -3.87 -2.31 31.97
N PHE A 48 -4.93 -2.30 31.16
CA PHE A 48 -4.88 -2.03 29.72
C PHE A 48 -3.95 -2.92 28.89
N HIS A 49 -3.58 -4.09 29.41
CA HIS A 49 -2.61 -4.96 28.77
C HIS A 49 -2.94 -6.44 29.02
N VAL A 50 -3.16 -7.18 27.94
CA VAL A 50 -3.29 -8.66 27.98
C VAL A 50 -2.15 -9.26 27.19
N ARG A 51 -1.43 -10.19 27.80
CA ARG A 51 -0.35 -10.96 27.17
C ARG A 51 -0.74 -12.44 27.13
N TRP A 52 -0.49 -13.07 25.99
CA TRP A 52 -0.68 -14.49 25.76
C TRP A 52 0.62 -15.11 25.26
N GLN A 53 1.08 -16.18 25.90
CA GLN A 53 2.31 -16.89 25.54
C GLN A 53 2.01 -18.37 25.25
N THR A 54 2.64 -18.90 24.20
CA THR A 54 2.48 -20.28 23.74
C THR A 54 3.79 -20.85 23.21
N THR A 55 3.94 -22.17 23.30
CA THR A 55 5.08 -22.91 22.73
C THR A 55 4.71 -23.63 21.42
N MET A 56 3.47 -23.50 20.95
CA MET A 56 2.96 -24.22 19.76
C MET A 56 3.81 -23.97 18.51
N PHE A 57 4.28 -22.73 18.32
CA PHE A 57 5.07 -22.34 17.14
C PHE A 57 6.55 -22.78 17.21
N ASN A 58 7.06 -23.21 18.37
CA ASN A 58 8.48 -23.57 18.51
C ASN A 58 8.89 -24.69 17.54
N ARG A 59 7.99 -25.64 17.27
CA ARG A 59 8.24 -26.71 16.28
C ARG A 59 8.32 -26.16 14.86
N LEU A 60 7.44 -25.21 14.50
CA LEU A 60 7.47 -24.55 13.20
C LEU A 60 8.78 -23.77 13.02
N PHE A 61 9.19 -23.00 14.03
CA PHE A 61 10.45 -22.24 13.97
C PHE A 61 11.66 -23.18 13.81
N ALA A 62 11.68 -24.29 14.55
CA ALA A 62 12.72 -25.31 14.42
C ALA A 62 12.69 -26.04 13.08
N TYR A 63 11.53 -26.20 12.45
CA TYR A 63 11.43 -26.69 11.08
C TYR A 63 11.99 -25.66 10.11
N CYS A 64 11.52 -24.41 10.17
CA CYS A 64 12.01 -23.32 9.34
C CYS A 64 13.53 -23.20 9.41
N ALA A 65 14.13 -23.18 10.60
CA ALA A 65 15.58 -23.10 10.82
C ALA A 65 16.41 -24.28 10.25
N ARG A 66 15.76 -25.34 9.74
CA ARG A 66 16.40 -26.52 9.13
C ARG A 66 16.24 -26.63 7.62
N ILE A 67 15.32 -25.88 6.98
CA ILE A 67 14.96 -26.05 5.56
C ILE A 67 16.16 -25.92 4.62
N ASN A 68 17.05 -24.94 4.83
CA ASN A 68 18.33 -24.87 4.11
C ASN A 68 19.35 -24.00 4.88
N PRO A 69 20.32 -24.62 5.60
CA PRO A 69 21.29 -23.90 6.42
C PRO A 69 22.14 -22.88 5.66
N ARG A 70 22.55 -23.17 4.41
CA ARG A 70 23.42 -22.28 3.63
C ARG A 70 22.67 -21.06 3.13
N ALA A 71 21.49 -21.27 2.56
CA ALA A 71 20.63 -20.19 2.10
C ALA A 71 20.22 -19.27 3.27
N GLN A 72 19.92 -19.85 4.44
CA GLN A 72 19.58 -19.08 5.63
C GLN A 72 20.76 -18.29 6.20
N TYR A 73 21.97 -18.85 6.17
CA TYR A 73 23.15 -18.09 6.55
C TYR A 73 23.33 -16.86 5.65
N LEU A 74 23.19 -17.01 4.33
CA LEU A 74 23.24 -15.88 3.39
C LEU A 74 22.10 -14.89 3.65
N TRP A 75 20.88 -15.39 3.87
CA TRP A 75 19.69 -14.58 4.19
C TRP A 75 19.89 -13.68 5.40
N PHE A 76 20.35 -14.25 6.53
CA PHE A 76 20.55 -13.49 7.76
C PHE A 76 21.80 -12.59 7.71
N ASN A 77 22.83 -12.93 6.91
CA ASN A 77 23.94 -11.99 6.67
C ASN A 77 23.50 -10.78 5.83
N SER A 78 22.69 -10.98 4.79
CA SER A 78 22.08 -9.87 4.05
C SER A 78 21.22 -9.01 4.98
N GLY A 79 20.43 -9.66 5.85
CA GLY A 79 19.65 -8.99 6.88
C GLY A 79 20.49 -8.18 7.87
N LEU A 80 21.65 -8.68 8.29
CA LEU A 80 22.59 -7.93 9.14
C LEU A 80 23.07 -6.65 8.44
N VAL A 81 23.56 -6.77 7.20
CA VAL A 81 24.07 -5.62 6.43
C VAL A 81 22.96 -4.60 6.22
N PHE A 82 21.77 -5.06 5.83
CA PHE A 82 20.59 -4.21 5.69
C PHE A 82 20.21 -3.54 7.01
N GLY A 83 20.16 -4.27 8.12
CA GLY A 83 19.78 -3.73 9.43
C GLY A 83 20.70 -2.61 9.90
N VAL A 84 22.02 -2.76 9.71
CA VAL A 84 23.00 -1.70 10.02
C VAL A 84 22.80 -0.48 9.13
N MET A 85 22.59 -0.67 7.82
CA MET A 85 22.28 0.45 6.91
C MET A 85 20.95 1.11 7.25
N ALA A 86 19.93 0.34 7.61
CA ALA A 86 18.61 0.82 8.00
C ALA A 86 18.66 1.61 9.31
N MET A 87 19.51 1.22 10.26
CA MET A 87 19.73 1.99 11.50
C MET A 87 20.28 3.39 11.21
N VAL A 88 21.28 3.50 10.35
CA VAL A 88 21.81 4.82 9.94
C VAL A 88 20.76 5.58 9.13
N GLY A 89 20.09 4.89 8.20
CA GLY A 89 19.05 5.46 7.35
C GLY A 89 17.85 6.00 8.14
N SER A 90 17.42 5.31 9.20
CA SER A 90 16.27 5.73 10.02
C SER A 90 16.59 6.97 10.85
N VAL A 91 17.81 7.08 11.39
CA VAL A 91 18.27 8.31 12.06
C VAL A 91 18.29 9.48 11.09
N VAL A 92 18.85 9.31 9.89
CA VAL A 92 18.86 10.35 8.85
C VAL A 92 17.44 10.74 8.43
N LEU A 93 16.55 9.75 8.26
CA LEU A 93 15.15 9.97 7.92
C LEU A 93 14.43 10.77 9.01
N LEU A 94 14.61 10.41 10.29
CA LEU A 94 13.99 11.12 11.41
C LEU A 94 14.53 12.55 11.59
N ILE A 95 15.83 12.78 11.35
CA ILE A 95 16.40 14.14 11.36
C ILE A 95 15.80 14.97 10.24
N ARG A 96 15.73 14.43 9.00
CA ARG A 96 15.11 15.13 7.87
C ARG A 96 13.63 15.39 8.11
N THR A 97 12.91 14.42 8.65
CA THR A 97 11.49 14.58 8.99
C THR A 97 11.30 15.71 10.01
N LEU A 98 12.11 15.72 11.07
CA LEU A 98 12.09 16.78 12.08
C LEU A 98 12.39 18.16 11.48
N GLN A 99 13.43 18.27 10.65
CA GLN A 99 13.80 19.51 9.97
C GLN A 99 12.67 20.01 9.07
N GLN A 100 12.04 19.12 8.31
CA GLN A 100 10.92 19.43 7.43
C GLN A 100 9.69 19.89 8.21
N THR A 101 9.32 19.18 9.26
CA THR A 101 8.18 19.56 10.12
C THR A 101 8.43 20.90 10.80
N LEU A 102 9.65 21.16 11.27
CA LEU A 102 9.99 22.43 11.90
C LEU A 102 9.96 23.59 10.88
N ALA A 103 10.54 23.39 9.69
CA ALA A 103 10.53 24.39 8.61
C ALA A 103 9.11 24.74 8.15
N GLN A 104 8.21 23.75 8.11
CA GLN A 104 6.79 23.96 7.80
C GLN A 104 6.08 24.81 8.86
N MET A 105 6.48 24.72 10.14
CA MET A 105 5.92 25.58 11.20
C MET A 105 6.48 27.01 11.16
N THR A 106 7.64 27.24 10.53
CA THR A 106 8.26 28.57 10.46
C THR A 106 7.98 29.34 9.16
N SER A 107 7.33 28.72 8.18
CA SER A 107 7.13 29.30 6.84
C SER A 107 5.67 29.68 6.56
N ASP A 108 5.39 30.94 6.28
CA ASP A 108 4.04 31.49 5.96
C ASP A 108 3.51 31.15 4.55
N ASN A 109 4.21 30.31 3.77
CA ASN A 109 3.83 29.98 2.38
C ASN A 109 3.55 28.48 2.21
N PRO A 110 2.29 28.04 2.03
CA PRO A 110 1.92 26.63 1.96
C PRO A 110 1.99 26.13 0.51
N ARG A 111 3.17 26.17 -0.12
CA ARG A 111 3.35 25.58 -1.45
C ARG A 111 4.65 24.77 -1.54
N MET A 112 4.46 23.54 -2.03
CA MET A 112 5.44 22.53 -2.49
C MET A 112 5.96 21.52 -1.46
N GLY A 113 5.69 20.25 -1.80
CA GLY A 113 6.44 19.09 -1.34
C GLY A 113 5.55 17.88 -1.06
N SER A 114 5.18 17.11 -2.10
CA SER A 114 4.91 15.68 -1.92
C SER A 114 6.23 15.03 -1.48
N GLN A 115 6.52 15.10 -0.19
CA GLN A 115 7.67 14.46 0.43
C GLN A 115 7.16 13.39 1.37
N GLN A 116 7.77 12.21 1.31
CA GLN A 116 7.48 11.06 2.15
C GLN A 116 7.81 11.42 3.61
N THR A 117 6.92 12.12 4.29
CA THR A 117 7.00 12.35 5.72
C THR A 117 6.42 11.14 6.44
N LEU A 118 7.11 10.68 7.49
CA LEU A 118 6.61 9.62 8.36
C LEU A 118 5.46 10.19 9.19
N GLN A 119 4.24 10.16 8.66
CA GLN A 119 3.07 10.65 9.37
C GLN A 119 2.60 9.61 10.40
N VAL A 120 2.38 10.06 11.63
CA VAL A 120 1.79 9.21 12.69
C VAL A 120 0.36 8.86 12.29
N VAL A 121 0.06 7.57 12.16
CA VAL A 121 -1.30 7.10 11.88
C VAL A 121 -2.10 7.07 13.18
N ILE A 122 -3.17 7.86 13.23
CA ILE A 122 -4.11 7.94 14.34
C ILE A 122 -5.47 7.42 13.87
N PRO A 123 -5.88 6.22 14.32
CA PRO A 123 -7.23 5.68 14.13
C PRO A 123 -8.33 6.74 14.29
N GLY A 124 -9.22 6.87 13.30
CA GLY A 124 -10.36 7.78 13.37
C GLY A 124 -10.07 9.27 13.19
N VAL A 125 -8.81 9.69 13.06
CA VAL A 125 -8.43 11.07 12.66
C VAL A 125 -7.97 11.08 11.21
N ASN A 126 -6.86 10.43 10.90
CA ASN A 126 -6.34 10.30 9.53
C ASN A 126 -6.67 8.94 8.87
N LEU A 127 -7.31 8.02 9.60
CA LEU A 127 -7.69 6.69 9.14
C LEU A 127 -9.18 6.43 9.37
N PRO A 128 -10.00 6.12 8.34
CA PRO A 128 -11.42 5.82 8.49
C PRO A 128 -11.69 4.63 9.43
N THR A 129 -12.76 4.69 10.22
CA THR A 129 -13.12 3.63 11.18
C THR A 129 -13.38 2.27 10.51
N SER A 130 -13.88 2.28 9.27
CA SER A 130 -14.09 1.07 8.45
C SER A 130 -12.80 0.34 8.09
N GLN A 131 -11.66 1.05 8.10
CA GLN A 131 -10.35 0.50 7.74
C GLN A 131 -9.55 0.00 8.95
N LEU A 132 -10.05 0.21 10.18
CA LEU A 132 -9.34 -0.15 11.41
C LEU A 132 -9.07 -1.64 11.54
N ALA A 133 -10.03 -2.49 11.13
CA ALA A 133 -9.84 -3.94 11.16
C ALA A 133 -8.66 -4.36 10.27
N TYR A 134 -8.57 -3.82 9.06
CA TYR A 134 -7.46 -4.06 8.14
C TYR A 134 -6.13 -3.61 8.74
N PHE A 135 -6.11 -2.40 9.28
CA PHE A 135 -4.93 -1.83 9.93
C PHE A 135 -4.42 -2.71 11.08
N PHE A 136 -5.29 -3.09 12.03
CA PHE A 136 -4.89 -3.90 13.19
C PHE A 136 -4.50 -5.33 12.82
N ILE A 137 -5.18 -5.96 11.87
CA ILE A 137 -4.82 -7.32 11.40
C ILE A 137 -3.49 -7.27 10.63
N ALA A 138 -3.30 -6.29 9.75
CA ALA A 138 -2.06 -6.13 9.00
C ALA A 138 -0.88 -5.81 9.94
N LEU A 139 -1.10 -4.97 10.95
CA LEU A 139 -0.12 -4.67 11.99
C LEU A 139 0.27 -5.93 12.78
N LEU A 140 -0.72 -6.71 13.25
CA LEU A 140 -0.47 -7.97 13.96
C LEU A 140 0.28 -8.96 13.07
N LEU A 141 -0.13 -9.12 11.80
CA LEU A 141 0.56 -10.01 10.85
C LEU A 141 2.02 -9.59 10.64
N SER A 142 2.25 -8.28 10.45
CA SER A 142 3.61 -7.73 10.31
C SER A 142 4.43 -8.00 11.57
N GLY A 143 3.86 -7.80 12.77
CA GLY A 143 4.48 -8.13 14.04
C GLY A 143 4.81 -9.62 14.19
N VAL A 144 3.89 -10.51 13.81
CA VAL A 144 4.15 -11.97 13.87
C VAL A 144 5.31 -12.37 12.95
N ILE A 145 5.36 -11.82 11.73
CA ILE A 145 6.43 -12.10 10.76
C ILE A 145 7.77 -11.52 11.22
N HIS A 146 7.75 -10.35 11.86
CA HIS A 146 8.91 -9.74 12.48
C HIS A 146 9.53 -10.64 13.56
N GLU A 147 8.71 -11.08 14.53
CA GLU A 147 9.13 -11.95 15.63
C GLU A 147 9.54 -13.36 15.16
N LEU A 148 8.89 -13.88 14.11
CA LEU A 148 9.31 -15.09 13.41
C LEU A 148 10.77 -14.96 12.94
N GLY A 149 11.14 -13.80 12.39
CA GLY A 149 12.51 -13.50 11.96
C GLY A 149 13.52 -13.68 13.08
N HIS A 150 13.27 -13.07 14.24
CA HIS A 150 14.10 -13.22 15.44
C HIS A 150 14.16 -14.68 15.92
N ALA A 151 13.03 -15.37 15.98
CA ALA A 151 12.96 -16.76 16.44
C ALA A 151 13.79 -17.71 15.57
N VAL A 152 13.66 -17.60 14.25
CA VAL A 152 14.41 -18.44 13.30
C VAL A 152 15.90 -18.10 13.33
N ALA A 153 16.26 -16.81 13.39
CA ALA A 153 17.66 -16.39 13.51
C ALA A 153 18.31 -16.90 14.81
N ALA A 154 17.60 -16.80 15.94
CA ALA A 154 18.06 -17.29 17.23
C ALA A 154 18.36 -18.80 17.20
N LEU A 155 17.45 -19.61 16.64
CA LEU A 155 17.66 -21.05 16.51
C LEU A 155 18.84 -21.40 15.59
N ARG A 156 19.12 -20.58 14.57
CA ARG A 156 20.30 -20.75 13.70
C ARG A 156 21.60 -20.45 14.43
N GLU A 157 21.60 -19.46 15.30
CA GLU A 157 22.74 -19.08 16.14
C GLU A 157 22.83 -19.87 17.46
N GLN A 158 22.13 -21.01 17.54
CA GLN A 158 22.13 -21.93 18.70
C GLN A 158 21.57 -21.30 20.00
N VAL A 159 20.72 -20.29 19.87
CA VAL A 159 19.97 -19.69 20.99
C VAL A 159 18.60 -20.35 21.08
N ARG A 160 18.23 -20.79 22.28
CA ARG A 160 16.95 -21.44 22.54
C ARG A 160 15.81 -20.41 22.58
N VAL A 161 14.68 -20.78 21.97
CA VAL A 161 13.40 -20.05 22.07
C VAL A 161 12.57 -20.68 23.18
N ASN A 162 12.18 -19.90 24.19
CA ASN A 162 11.31 -20.33 25.28
C ASN A 162 9.86 -20.44 24.78
N GLY A 163 9.39 -19.44 24.04
CA GLY A 163 8.07 -19.42 23.45
C GLY A 163 7.82 -18.21 22.55
N PHE A 164 6.64 -18.18 21.98
CA PHE A 164 6.11 -17.07 21.21
C PHE A 164 4.88 -16.51 21.91
N GLY A 165 4.64 -15.22 21.82
CA GLY A 165 3.41 -14.66 22.34
C GLY A 165 2.88 -13.49 21.57
N MET A 166 1.65 -13.14 21.92
CA MET A 166 0.96 -11.97 21.42
C MET A 166 0.48 -11.15 22.60
N PHE A 167 0.37 -9.85 22.42
CA PHE A 167 -0.19 -8.95 23.41
C PHE A 167 -1.13 -7.95 22.77
N VAL A 168 -2.05 -7.44 23.57
CA VAL A 168 -2.89 -6.31 23.20
C VAL A 168 -2.71 -5.24 24.26
N PHE A 169 -2.24 -4.07 23.84
CA PHE A 169 -2.10 -2.89 24.68
C PHE A 169 -3.14 -1.84 24.26
N VAL A 170 -4.14 -1.59 25.11
CA VAL A 170 -5.33 -0.75 24.83
C VAL A 170 -6.12 -1.23 23.60
N VAL A 171 -5.65 -0.97 22.40
CA VAL A 171 -6.22 -1.48 21.13
C VAL A 171 -5.14 -2.01 20.19
N TYR A 172 -3.87 -1.79 20.50
CA TYR A 172 -2.73 -2.12 19.67
C TYR A 172 -2.35 -3.59 19.86
N PRO A 173 -2.51 -4.45 18.83
CA PRO A 173 -2.02 -5.80 18.88
C PRO A 173 -0.53 -5.85 18.55
N GLY A 174 0.21 -6.70 19.26
CA GLY A 174 1.63 -6.95 19.01
C GLY A 174 1.98 -8.41 19.22
N ALA A 175 3.17 -8.79 18.76
CA ALA A 175 3.76 -10.09 18.99
C ALA A 175 5.10 -9.92 19.71
N PHE A 176 5.58 -10.98 20.37
CA PHE A 176 6.93 -11.04 20.91
C PHE A 176 7.45 -12.48 20.85
N VAL A 177 8.76 -12.64 20.68
CA VAL A 177 9.46 -13.91 20.94
C VAL A 177 10.22 -13.86 22.26
N ASP A 178 10.07 -14.90 23.07
CA ASP A 178 10.81 -15.06 24.33
C ASP A 178 12.06 -15.90 24.07
N LEU A 179 13.22 -15.23 24.06
CA LEU A 179 14.54 -15.83 23.85
C LEU A 179 15.25 -16.07 25.18
N PHE A 180 16.01 -17.16 25.26
CA PHE A 180 16.76 -17.47 26.47
C PHE A 180 18.00 -16.56 26.60
N THR A 181 17.92 -15.59 27.52
CA THR A 181 18.86 -14.45 27.66
C THR A 181 20.29 -14.86 27.99
N THR A 182 20.51 -15.94 28.74
CA THR A 182 21.87 -16.39 29.10
C THR A 182 22.63 -16.86 27.86
N HIS A 183 22.00 -17.63 26.97
CA HIS A 183 22.63 -18.04 25.71
C HIS A 183 22.87 -16.85 24.78
N LEU A 184 21.94 -15.90 24.75
CA LEU A 184 22.05 -14.70 23.94
C LEU A 184 23.21 -13.79 24.38
N ASN A 185 23.52 -13.73 25.68
CA ASN A 185 24.65 -12.96 26.22
C ASN A 185 26.02 -13.63 26.01
N ILE A 186 26.06 -14.94 25.74
CA ILE A 186 27.30 -15.72 25.57
C ILE A 186 27.75 -15.72 24.10
N ILE A 187 26.83 -15.61 23.15
CA ILE A 187 27.15 -15.61 21.71
C ILE A 187 27.88 -14.34 21.29
N SER A 188 28.65 -14.43 20.20
CA SER A 188 29.45 -13.30 19.72
C SER A 188 28.57 -12.12 19.25
N PRO A 189 29.07 -10.87 19.31
CA PRO A 189 28.30 -9.68 18.92
C PRO A 189 27.73 -9.74 17.49
N ILE A 190 28.47 -10.35 16.55
CA ILE A 190 28.00 -10.52 15.16
C ILE A 190 26.81 -11.48 15.08
N GLN A 191 26.79 -12.53 15.91
CA GLN A 191 25.66 -13.45 15.98
C GLN A 191 24.45 -12.77 16.61
N GLN A 192 24.66 -11.97 17.66
CA GLN A 192 23.60 -11.14 18.26
C GLN A 192 23.02 -10.18 17.22
N LEU A 193 23.86 -9.50 16.44
CA LEU A 193 23.43 -8.62 15.35
C LEU A 193 22.56 -9.34 14.32
N ARG A 194 22.92 -10.57 13.90
CA ARG A 194 22.07 -11.34 12.96
C ARG A 194 20.68 -11.63 13.54
N ILE A 195 20.58 -11.87 14.86
CA ILE A 195 19.30 -12.08 15.52
C ILE A 195 18.51 -10.78 15.58
N PHE A 196 19.10 -9.67 16.04
CA PHE A 196 18.40 -8.39 16.19
C PHE A 196 18.04 -7.73 14.86
N CYS A 197 18.85 -7.90 13.81
CA CYS A 197 18.50 -7.39 12.47
C CYS A 197 17.42 -8.23 11.77
N ALA A 198 17.14 -9.46 12.25
CA ALA A 198 16.27 -10.38 11.54
C ALA A 198 14.82 -9.87 11.43
N GLY A 199 14.25 -9.31 12.49
CA GLY A 199 12.87 -8.78 12.45
C GLY A 199 12.71 -7.64 11.46
N VAL A 200 13.61 -6.66 11.50
CA VAL A 200 13.67 -5.53 10.55
C VAL A 200 13.80 -6.04 9.10
N TRP A 201 14.67 -7.03 8.87
CA TRP A 201 14.86 -7.63 7.54
C TRP A 201 13.60 -8.31 7.00
N HIS A 202 12.89 -9.09 7.81
CA HIS A 202 11.68 -9.79 7.37
C HIS A 202 10.55 -8.80 7.03
N ASN A 203 10.40 -7.73 7.79
CA ASN A 203 9.44 -6.67 7.49
C ASN A 203 9.78 -5.91 6.21
N PHE A 204 11.06 -5.60 5.98
CA PHE A 204 11.50 -4.98 4.72
C PHE A 204 11.19 -5.86 3.51
N VAL A 205 11.53 -7.16 3.58
CA VAL A 205 11.22 -8.11 2.50
C VAL A 205 9.71 -8.19 2.26
N LEU A 206 8.92 -8.24 3.32
CA LEU A 206 7.46 -8.27 3.22
C LEU A 206 6.89 -7.04 2.51
N CYS A 207 7.45 -5.86 2.81
CA CYS A 207 7.13 -4.60 2.15
C CYS A 207 7.48 -4.64 0.65
N VAL A 208 8.70 -5.06 0.28
CA VAL A 208 9.15 -5.11 -1.13
C VAL A 208 8.33 -6.11 -1.96
N VAL A 209 8.09 -7.31 -1.43
CA VAL A 209 7.40 -8.37 -2.16
C VAL A 209 5.94 -8.00 -2.45
N GLN A 210 5.24 -7.39 -1.49
CA GLN A 210 3.84 -7.02 -1.66
C GLN A 210 3.65 -5.65 -2.34
N GLY A 211 4.59 -4.71 -2.18
CA GLY A 211 4.50 -3.37 -2.77
C GLY A 211 4.67 -3.35 -4.29
N ALA A 212 5.31 -4.36 -4.86
CA ALA A 212 5.51 -4.47 -6.31
C ALA A 212 4.22 -4.77 -7.11
N ALA A 213 3.06 -4.99 -6.46
CA ALA A 213 1.87 -5.55 -7.10
C ALA A 213 0.60 -4.66 -7.13
N ALA A 214 0.59 -3.39 -6.66
CA ALA A 214 -0.67 -2.73 -6.25
C ALA A 214 -0.91 -1.22 -6.59
N ASP A 215 -0.76 -0.74 -7.85
CA ASP A 215 -1.08 0.67 -8.26
C ASP A 215 -1.98 0.70 -9.54
N GLY A 216 -2.99 1.55 -9.82
CA GLY A 216 -3.56 2.82 -9.28
C GLY A 216 -5.00 3.17 -9.86
N PRO A 217 -5.58 4.39 -9.70
CA PRO A 217 -7.04 4.64 -9.86
C PRO A 217 -7.49 5.46 -11.10
N ARG A 218 -8.60 4.99 -11.71
CA ARG A 218 -9.33 5.50 -12.90
C ARG A 218 -8.83 4.96 -14.25
N GLY A 219 -9.27 3.75 -14.53
CA GLY A 219 -9.09 3.00 -15.78
C GLY A 219 -9.79 1.66 -15.64
N LEU A 220 -9.34 0.67 -16.40
CA LEU A 220 -9.65 -0.73 -16.11
C LEU A 220 -9.38 -1.04 -14.63
N SER A 221 -10.36 -1.62 -13.95
CA SER A 221 -10.20 -2.11 -12.59
C SER A 221 -9.71 -3.55 -12.64
N ILE A 222 -8.92 -3.95 -11.66
CA ILE A 222 -8.46 -5.33 -11.54
C ILE A 222 -9.70 -6.24 -11.44
N GLY A 223 -9.83 -7.18 -12.39
CA GLY A 223 -10.99 -8.09 -12.51
C GLY A 223 -11.94 -7.78 -13.66
N ASP A 224 -11.81 -6.62 -14.32
CA ASP A 224 -12.55 -6.32 -15.55
C ASP A 224 -12.16 -7.30 -16.67
N ILE A 225 -13.16 -7.89 -17.32
CA ILE A 225 -12.94 -8.82 -18.44
C ILE A 225 -12.89 -8.00 -19.71
N VAL A 226 -11.69 -7.74 -20.23
CA VAL A 226 -11.53 -7.09 -21.53
C VAL A 226 -11.93 -8.07 -22.63
N THR A 227 -12.96 -7.73 -23.39
CA THR A 227 -13.48 -8.56 -24.49
C THR A 227 -13.24 -7.95 -25.86
N GLY A 228 -12.86 -6.68 -25.94
CA GLY A 228 -12.58 -6.03 -27.21
C GLY A 228 -11.84 -4.70 -27.09
N LEU A 229 -11.11 -4.37 -28.15
CA LEU A 229 -10.45 -3.09 -28.39
C LEU A 229 -10.99 -2.52 -29.70
N GLU A 230 -11.77 -1.44 -29.64
CA GLU A 230 -12.58 -0.95 -30.76
C GLU A 230 -13.47 -2.06 -31.36
N ASP A 231 -13.24 -2.45 -32.62
CA ASP A 231 -13.91 -3.55 -33.31
C ASP A 231 -13.10 -4.86 -33.29
N CYS A 232 -11.94 -4.86 -32.63
CA CYS A 232 -11.05 -6.01 -32.56
C CYS A 232 -11.41 -6.87 -31.34
N PRO A 233 -11.89 -8.12 -31.52
CA PRO A 233 -12.20 -9.00 -30.39
C PRO A 233 -10.93 -9.46 -29.69
N VAL A 234 -10.94 -9.45 -28.36
CA VAL A 234 -9.81 -9.87 -27.52
C VAL A 234 -10.24 -11.09 -26.71
N LYS A 235 -9.65 -12.26 -27.00
CA LYS A 235 -9.89 -13.51 -26.24
C LYS A 235 -8.70 -13.88 -25.35
N GLY A 236 -7.52 -13.32 -25.63
CA GLY A 236 -6.33 -13.51 -24.82
C GLY A 236 -5.32 -12.38 -24.95
N VAL A 237 -4.20 -12.51 -24.23
CA VAL A 237 -3.13 -11.50 -24.18
C VAL A 237 -2.48 -11.28 -25.56
N GLU A 238 -2.37 -12.32 -26.38
CA GLU A 238 -1.83 -12.21 -27.74
C GLU A 238 -2.73 -11.34 -28.63
N ASP A 239 -4.04 -11.55 -28.58
CA ASP A 239 -5.03 -10.77 -29.32
C ASP A 239 -4.94 -9.29 -28.93
N TRP A 240 -4.83 -9.00 -27.63
CA TRP A 240 -4.66 -7.62 -27.14
C TRP A 240 -3.45 -6.92 -27.77
N SER A 241 -2.28 -7.59 -27.76
CA SER A 241 -1.05 -7.03 -28.32
C SER A 241 -1.16 -6.79 -29.83
N SER A 242 -1.81 -7.72 -30.55
CA SER A 242 -2.05 -7.63 -31.99
C SER A 242 -3.04 -6.52 -32.34
N CYS A 243 -4.16 -6.44 -31.62
CA CYS A 243 -5.17 -5.40 -31.80
C CYS A 243 -4.58 -4.00 -31.54
N LEU A 244 -3.81 -3.82 -30.47
CA LEU A 244 -3.22 -2.52 -30.13
C LEU A 244 -2.17 -2.08 -31.16
N SER A 245 -1.36 -3.03 -31.65
CA SER A 245 -0.42 -2.77 -32.74
C SER A 245 -1.13 -2.31 -34.01
N ARG A 246 -2.29 -2.91 -34.36
CA ARG A 246 -3.11 -2.46 -35.50
C ARG A 246 -3.63 -1.04 -35.30
N VAL A 247 -4.17 -0.72 -34.11
CA VAL A 247 -4.69 0.62 -33.78
C VAL A 247 -3.58 1.68 -33.89
N SER A 248 -2.34 1.33 -33.56
CA SER A 248 -1.19 2.24 -33.68
C SER A 248 -0.82 2.59 -35.12
N HIS A 249 -1.01 1.66 -36.08
CA HIS A 249 -0.62 1.85 -37.48
C HIS A 249 -1.80 2.26 -38.37
N SER A 250 -3.04 2.02 -37.95
CA SER A 250 -4.23 2.42 -38.69
C SER A 250 -4.60 3.89 -38.47
N PRO A 251 -5.21 4.55 -39.47
CA PRO A 251 -5.80 5.86 -39.27
C PRO A 251 -6.93 5.81 -38.23
N GLN A 252 -7.17 6.93 -37.54
CA GLN A 252 -8.21 7.05 -36.53
C GLN A 252 -9.59 6.71 -37.10
N THR A 253 -10.32 5.84 -36.41
CA THR A 253 -11.68 5.45 -36.77
C THR A 253 -12.71 6.47 -36.25
N GLY A 254 -13.84 6.55 -36.94
CA GLY A 254 -15.00 7.35 -36.55
C GLY A 254 -16.12 6.52 -35.93
N TYR A 255 -17.21 7.18 -35.55
CA TYR A 255 -18.41 6.56 -35.00
C TYR A 255 -19.64 7.00 -35.78
N CYS A 256 -20.58 6.09 -36.00
CA CYS A 256 -21.85 6.40 -36.63
C CYS A 256 -22.77 7.13 -35.66
N VAL A 257 -23.16 8.36 -35.98
CA VAL A 257 -24.04 9.19 -35.14
C VAL A 257 -25.24 9.66 -35.98
N PRO A 258 -26.46 9.65 -35.42
CA PRO A 258 -27.63 10.19 -36.11
C PRO A 258 -27.46 11.69 -36.40
N SER A 259 -27.81 12.11 -37.61
CA SER A 259 -27.72 13.53 -38.01
C SER A 259 -28.54 14.48 -37.13
N SER A 260 -29.62 14.00 -36.50
CA SER A 260 -30.42 14.76 -35.53
C SER A 260 -29.68 15.08 -34.22
N SER A 261 -28.70 14.26 -33.83
CA SER A 261 -27.86 14.48 -32.65
C SER A 261 -26.70 15.43 -32.94
N LEU A 262 -26.36 15.60 -34.22
CA LEU A 262 -25.42 16.59 -34.72
C LEU A 262 -26.13 17.94 -34.84
N GLN A 263 -26.60 18.48 -33.71
CA GLN A 263 -26.97 19.88 -33.69
C GLN A 263 -25.68 20.71 -33.76
N PRO A 264 -25.50 21.59 -34.76
CA PRO A 264 -24.44 22.59 -34.71
C PRO A 264 -24.77 23.49 -33.52
N SER A 265 -24.16 23.21 -32.37
CA SER A 265 -24.45 23.95 -31.16
C SER A 265 -23.67 25.25 -31.21
N TRP A 266 -24.32 26.29 -31.73
CA TRP A 266 -23.89 27.68 -31.54
C TRP A 266 -23.72 28.02 -30.03
N ALA A 267 -24.24 27.17 -29.14
CA ALA A 267 -24.12 27.21 -27.69
C ALA A 267 -22.73 26.82 -27.12
N HIS A 268 -21.85 26.11 -27.85
CA HIS A 268 -20.55 25.64 -27.31
C HIS A 268 -19.31 26.34 -27.91
N GLY A 269 -19.51 27.33 -28.79
CA GLY A 269 -18.43 28.11 -29.40
C GLY A 269 -18.16 27.76 -30.87
N ARG A 270 -17.49 28.67 -31.60
CA ARG A 270 -17.06 28.40 -32.98
C ARG A 270 -15.82 27.51 -32.95
N ALA A 271 -15.76 26.52 -33.82
CA ALA A 271 -14.55 25.71 -34.00
C ALA A 271 -13.37 26.60 -34.36
N PHE A 272 -12.25 26.43 -33.67
CA PHE A 272 -11.01 27.16 -33.93
C PHE A 272 -9.85 26.18 -34.14
N LYS A 273 -8.87 26.60 -34.93
CA LYS A 273 -7.69 25.79 -35.23
C LYS A 273 -6.61 26.04 -34.17
N ARG A 274 -6.11 24.97 -33.56
CA ARG A 274 -4.97 24.99 -32.64
C ARG A 274 -3.63 25.09 -33.38
N LEU A 275 -2.58 25.40 -32.63
CA LEU A 275 -1.19 25.51 -33.14
C LEU A 275 -0.65 24.19 -33.72
N ASP A 276 -1.14 23.06 -33.22
CA ASP A 276 -0.83 21.69 -33.71
C ASP A 276 -1.58 21.32 -35.01
N GLY A 277 -2.40 22.23 -35.53
CA GLY A 277 -3.20 22.03 -36.74
C GLY A 277 -4.52 21.30 -36.53
N THR A 278 -4.82 20.84 -35.31
CA THR A 278 -6.11 20.24 -34.94
C THR A 278 -7.19 21.31 -34.75
N PHE A 279 -8.46 20.93 -34.78
CA PHE A 279 -9.56 21.84 -34.51
C PHE A 279 -10.20 21.49 -33.17
N ASP A 280 -10.48 22.52 -32.38
CA ASP A 280 -11.21 22.36 -31.13
C ASP A 280 -12.53 23.13 -31.23
N CYS A 281 -13.58 22.51 -30.73
CA CYS A 281 -14.95 23.01 -30.79
C CYS A 281 -15.67 22.86 -29.44
N CYS A 282 -14.98 22.38 -28.41
CA CYS A 282 -15.53 22.25 -27.06
C CYS A 282 -15.08 23.41 -26.18
N SER A 283 -15.93 23.79 -25.22
CA SER A 283 -15.56 24.79 -24.21
C SER A 283 -14.53 24.22 -23.22
N ASN A 284 -13.64 25.06 -22.70
CA ASN A 284 -12.51 24.65 -21.87
C ASN A 284 -12.89 24.12 -20.46
N ASN A 285 -14.19 23.94 -20.18
CA ASN A 285 -14.72 23.63 -18.85
C ASN A 285 -15.32 22.22 -18.73
N SER A 286 -15.25 21.40 -19.79
CA SER A 286 -15.80 20.04 -19.80
C SER A 286 -14.69 19.00 -20.00
N LEU A 287 -14.52 18.11 -19.01
CA LEU A 287 -13.55 16.99 -19.07
C LEU A 287 -14.12 15.75 -19.80
N THR A 288 -15.38 15.79 -20.24
CA THR A 288 -16.10 14.63 -20.79
C THR A 288 -16.43 14.74 -22.27
N ASP A 289 -16.19 15.91 -22.85
CA ASP A 289 -16.60 16.23 -24.22
C ASP A 289 -15.39 16.27 -25.13
N LEU A 290 -15.56 15.80 -26.36
CA LEU A 290 -14.52 15.78 -27.37
C LEU A 290 -15.06 16.38 -28.65
N CYS A 291 -14.19 17.06 -29.40
CA CYS A 291 -14.52 17.61 -30.69
C CYS A 291 -14.46 16.53 -31.78
N PHE A 292 -15.54 16.40 -32.55
CA PHE A 292 -15.63 15.51 -33.71
C PHE A 292 -15.80 16.30 -34.99
N SER A 293 -15.26 15.78 -36.09
CA SER A 293 -15.36 16.33 -37.43
C SER A 293 -16.16 15.40 -38.34
N TYR A 294 -16.98 15.98 -39.22
CA TYR A 294 -17.81 15.25 -40.18
C TYR A 294 -17.94 16.00 -41.51
N MET A 295 -18.34 15.27 -42.55
CA MET A 295 -18.58 15.84 -43.87
C MET A 295 -20.05 16.19 -44.03
N LYS A 296 -20.34 17.39 -44.55
CA LYS A 296 -21.73 17.81 -44.78
C LYS A 296 -22.35 17.04 -45.95
N PRO A 297 -23.52 16.39 -45.78
CA PRO A 297 -24.16 15.61 -46.85
C PRO A 297 -24.80 16.46 -47.95
N GLN A 298 -25.17 17.73 -47.66
CA GLN A 298 -25.81 18.65 -48.60
C GLN A 298 -25.09 20.00 -48.60
N GLY A 299 -24.23 20.25 -49.61
CA GLY A 299 -23.50 21.50 -49.79
C GLY A 299 -22.10 21.32 -50.41
N LYS A 300 -21.30 22.39 -50.47
CA LYS A 300 -19.84 22.29 -50.74
C LYS A 300 -19.23 21.28 -49.76
N LYS A 301 -18.25 20.48 -50.20
CA LYS A 301 -17.47 19.53 -49.37
C LYS A 301 -16.64 20.28 -48.32
N GLU A 302 -17.30 20.82 -47.31
CA GLU A 302 -16.70 21.47 -46.16
C GLU A 302 -16.81 20.56 -44.93
N ARG A 303 -15.74 20.54 -44.13
CA ARG A 303 -15.71 19.82 -42.85
C ARG A 303 -16.36 20.70 -41.80
N GLU A 304 -17.36 20.15 -41.12
CA GLU A 304 -17.97 20.78 -39.95
C GLU A 304 -17.51 20.05 -38.68
N TYR A 305 -17.64 20.73 -37.53
CA TYR A 305 -17.19 20.24 -36.23
C TYR A 305 -18.31 20.33 -35.21
N ALA A 306 -18.45 19.29 -34.39
CA ALA A 306 -19.44 19.22 -33.32
C ALA A 306 -18.78 18.73 -32.02
N CYS A 307 -19.06 19.44 -30.93
CA CYS A 307 -18.64 19.03 -29.59
C CYS A 307 -19.66 18.03 -29.04
N MET A 308 -19.19 16.82 -28.67
CA MET A 308 -20.08 15.74 -28.25
C MET A 308 -19.65 15.15 -26.90
N PRO A 309 -20.60 14.84 -26.00
CA PRO A 309 -20.32 14.10 -24.77
C PRO A 309 -19.97 12.65 -25.12
N VAL A 310 -18.69 12.32 -25.03
CA VAL A 310 -18.12 11.09 -25.61
C VAL A 310 -18.77 9.84 -25.04
N ARG A 311 -18.95 9.79 -23.72
CA ARG A 311 -19.50 8.60 -23.05
C ARG A 311 -20.93 8.29 -23.48
N LYS A 312 -21.76 9.31 -23.69
CA LYS A 312 -23.14 9.12 -24.16
C LYS A 312 -23.18 8.74 -25.64
N MET A 313 -22.28 9.30 -26.44
CA MET A 313 -22.22 9.08 -27.87
C MET A 313 -21.74 7.65 -28.21
N VAL A 314 -20.67 7.20 -27.57
CA VAL A 314 -19.96 5.96 -27.96
C VAL A 314 -20.67 4.68 -27.48
N MET A 315 -21.63 4.81 -26.58
CA MET A 315 -22.42 3.68 -26.09
C MET A 315 -23.42 3.21 -27.16
N GLY A 316 -23.16 2.04 -27.73
CA GLY A 316 -24.05 1.39 -28.70
C GLY A 316 -23.89 1.85 -30.15
N THR A 317 -22.92 2.73 -30.46
CA THR A 317 -22.63 3.15 -31.83
C THR A 317 -21.55 2.27 -32.48
N GLN A 318 -21.78 1.92 -33.75
CA GLN A 318 -20.80 1.24 -34.59
C GLN A 318 -19.66 2.20 -34.99
N VAL A 319 -18.47 1.63 -35.16
CA VAL A 319 -17.31 2.32 -35.71
C VAL A 319 -17.44 2.42 -37.24
N CYS A 320 -16.95 3.52 -37.82
CA CYS A 320 -17.02 3.80 -39.25
C CYS A 320 -15.72 4.43 -39.77
N ARG A 321 -15.52 4.33 -41.08
CA ARG A 321 -14.48 5.07 -41.82
C ARG A 321 -15.09 6.02 -42.84
N THR A 322 -16.22 5.65 -43.43
CA THR A 322 -16.98 6.47 -44.37
C THR A 322 -18.45 6.53 -43.96
N ASP A 323 -19.19 7.48 -44.54
CA ASP A 323 -20.64 7.61 -44.29
C ASP A 323 -21.42 6.37 -44.77
N ASP A 324 -20.89 5.65 -45.77
CA ASP A 324 -21.50 4.41 -46.29
C ASP A 324 -21.56 3.30 -45.24
N ASP A 325 -20.56 3.22 -44.34
CA ASP A 325 -20.51 2.22 -43.25
C ASP A 325 -21.68 2.36 -42.27
N CYS A 326 -22.29 3.55 -42.22
CA CYS A 326 -23.38 3.87 -41.29
C CYS A 326 -24.78 3.58 -41.85
N THR A 327 -24.89 3.23 -43.13
CA THR A 327 -26.18 3.04 -43.84
C THR A 327 -26.89 1.72 -43.53
N ALA A 328 -26.21 0.75 -42.92
CA ALA A 328 -26.70 -0.62 -42.81
C ALA A 328 -27.68 -0.89 -41.64
N HIS A 329 -27.81 0.00 -40.64
CA HIS A 329 -28.38 -0.41 -39.34
C HIS A 329 -29.32 0.58 -38.62
N ILE A 330 -29.51 1.81 -39.11
CA ILE A 330 -30.32 2.82 -38.41
C ILE A 330 -31.43 3.34 -39.33
N GLN A 331 -32.69 3.32 -38.86
CA GLN A 331 -33.81 3.99 -39.52
C GLN A 331 -33.63 5.51 -39.42
N GLY A 332 -32.77 6.09 -40.26
CA GLY A 332 -32.49 7.52 -40.30
C GLY A 332 -31.15 7.84 -40.96
N ALA A 333 -30.94 9.10 -41.35
CA ALA A 333 -29.67 9.56 -41.91
C ALA A 333 -28.60 9.63 -40.80
N SER A 334 -27.69 8.67 -40.78
CA SER A 334 -26.49 8.59 -39.94
C SER A 334 -25.27 9.13 -40.70
N LEU A 335 -24.33 9.74 -39.97
CA LEU A 335 -23.08 10.26 -40.53
C LEU A 335 -21.91 9.69 -39.74
N CYS A 336 -20.78 9.52 -40.42
CA CYS A 336 -19.55 9.10 -39.78
C CYS A 336 -18.82 10.30 -39.19
N VAL A 337 -18.69 10.34 -37.86
CA VAL A 337 -17.98 11.42 -37.16
C VAL A 337 -16.63 10.93 -36.67
N THR A 338 -15.57 11.71 -36.90
CA THR A 338 -14.18 11.34 -36.55
C THR A 338 -13.62 12.31 -35.51
N PRO A 339 -12.96 11.83 -34.43
CA PRO A 339 -12.45 12.72 -33.39
C PRO A 339 -11.33 13.61 -33.95
N SER A 340 -11.38 14.91 -33.66
CA SER A 340 -10.34 15.86 -34.07
C SER A 340 -9.17 15.78 -33.11
N LEU A 341 -8.25 14.87 -33.40
CA LEU A 341 -7.04 14.61 -32.61
C LEU A 341 -5.79 14.77 -33.46
N GLU A 342 -4.66 15.00 -32.79
CA GLU A 342 -3.35 15.02 -33.44
C GLU A 342 -3.01 13.64 -34.02
N ASN A 343 -2.19 13.61 -35.07
CA ASN A 343 -1.93 12.40 -35.84
C ASN A 343 -1.29 11.26 -35.03
N GLN A 344 -0.63 11.55 -33.90
CA GLN A 344 -0.05 10.54 -33.01
C GLN A 344 -0.96 10.14 -31.84
N THR A 345 -1.98 10.96 -31.56
CA THR A 345 -2.93 10.75 -30.47
C THR A 345 -4.12 9.97 -31.00
N ARG A 346 -4.57 8.97 -30.26
CA ARG A 346 -5.70 8.12 -30.64
C ARG A 346 -6.78 8.18 -29.58
N PHE A 347 -8.02 8.12 -30.05
CA PHE A 347 -9.16 7.80 -29.20
C PHE A 347 -9.42 6.29 -29.31
N ILE A 348 -9.38 5.61 -28.17
CA ILE A 348 -9.47 4.16 -28.06
C ILE A 348 -10.56 3.79 -27.05
N ARG A 349 -11.50 2.95 -27.49
CA ARG A 349 -12.58 2.33 -26.71
C ARG A 349 -12.17 0.91 -26.34
N VAL A 350 -12.08 0.64 -25.05
CA VAL A 350 -11.88 -0.72 -24.51
C VAL A 350 -13.22 -1.23 -23.98
N THR A 351 -13.64 -2.38 -24.46
CA THR A 351 -14.89 -3.05 -24.05
C THR A 351 -14.60 -4.02 -22.92
N HIS A 352 -15.24 -3.80 -21.76
CA HIS A 352 -15.11 -4.64 -20.58
C HIS A 352 -16.45 -4.85 -19.86
N PRO A 353 -17.25 -5.86 -20.24
CA PRO A 353 -18.50 -6.19 -19.56
C PRO A 353 -18.24 -6.57 -18.10
N PRO A 354 -19.14 -6.23 -17.15
CA PRO A 354 -20.47 -5.63 -17.31
C PRO A 354 -20.48 -4.09 -17.32
N ASN A 355 -19.32 -3.45 -17.16
CA ASN A 355 -19.20 -2.00 -16.99
C ASN A 355 -19.22 -1.27 -18.34
N THR A 356 -19.49 0.05 -18.30
CA THR A 356 -19.43 0.89 -19.50
C THR A 356 -18.01 0.99 -20.04
N HIS A 357 -17.84 1.05 -21.36
CA HIS A 357 -16.54 1.11 -22.02
C HIS A 357 -15.54 2.08 -21.35
N MET A 358 -14.30 1.62 -21.18
CA MET A 358 -13.18 2.50 -20.86
C MET A 358 -12.83 3.28 -22.13
N LEU A 359 -12.66 4.59 -21.96
CA LEU A 359 -12.27 5.49 -23.03
C LEU A 359 -10.87 6.01 -22.75
N PHE A 360 -10.00 5.92 -23.74
CA PHE A 360 -8.61 6.35 -23.66
C PHE A 360 -8.34 7.36 -24.76
N VAL A 361 -7.76 8.51 -24.40
CA VAL A 361 -7.26 9.52 -25.34
C VAL A 361 -5.76 9.65 -25.08
N GLY A 362 -4.93 9.27 -26.05
CA GLY A 362 -3.49 9.32 -25.86
C GLY A 362 -2.69 8.55 -26.91
N TYR A 363 -1.40 8.40 -26.65
CA TYR A 363 -0.49 7.61 -27.46
C TYR A 363 -0.75 6.12 -27.23
N PRO A 364 -1.00 5.30 -28.29
CA PRO A 364 -1.27 3.86 -28.12
C PRO A 364 -0.22 3.09 -27.33
N PRO A 365 1.11 3.34 -27.48
CA PRO A 365 2.11 2.65 -26.66
C PRO A 365 1.94 2.87 -25.16
N HIS A 366 1.41 4.01 -24.72
CA HIS A 366 1.17 4.26 -23.30
C HIS A 366 0.10 3.30 -22.73
N LEU A 367 -0.89 2.92 -23.53
CA LEU A 367 -1.92 1.96 -23.12
C LEU A 367 -1.33 0.54 -22.97
N GLN A 368 -0.33 0.19 -23.79
CA GLN A 368 0.36 -1.10 -23.70
C GLN A 368 1.12 -1.27 -22.39
N TYR A 369 1.77 -0.20 -21.92
CA TYR A 369 2.50 -0.20 -20.64
C TYR A 369 1.58 -0.04 -19.43
N ALA A 370 0.39 0.55 -19.62
CA ALA A 370 -0.56 0.82 -18.53
C ALA A 370 -1.50 -0.35 -18.21
N VAL A 371 -1.72 -1.29 -19.14
CA VAL A 371 -2.69 -2.39 -18.99
C VAL A 371 -1.99 -3.74 -19.05
N SER A 372 -2.06 -4.50 -17.95
CA SER A 372 -1.58 -5.89 -17.86
C SER A 372 -2.77 -6.86 -17.83
N LEU A 373 -2.81 -7.80 -18.77
CA LEU A 373 -3.90 -8.78 -18.93
C LEU A 373 -3.41 -10.19 -18.59
N THR A 374 -4.35 -11.05 -18.20
CA THR A 374 -4.11 -12.49 -18.04
C THR A 374 -5.18 -13.28 -18.80
N ASN A 375 -4.87 -14.52 -19.18
CA ASN A 375 -5.81 -15.41 -19.87
C ASN A 375 -6.81 -16.11 -18.89
N PHE A 376 -6.92 -15.67 -17.64
CA PHE A 376 -7.68 -16.36 -16.58
C PHE A 376 -8.87 -15.52 -16.08
N VAL A 377 -10.02 -16.18 -15.89
CA VAL A 377 -11.25 -15.61 -15.31
C VAL A 377 -11.74 -16.55 -14.19
N PRO A 378 -12.09 -16.06 -12.98
CA PRO A 378 -12.51 -16.93 -11.88
C PRO A 378 -13.81 -17.66 -12.19
N ARG A 379 -13.81 -18.99 -12.02
CA ARG A 379 -14.91 -19.90 -12.38
C ARG A 379 -15.92 -20.19 -11.26
N PHE A 380 -15.65 -19.79 -10.02
CA PHE A 380 -16.42 -20.20 -8.84
C PHE A 380 -17.01 -19.00 -8.10
N GLY A 381 -18.33 -18.97 -7.94
CA GLY A 381 -19.09 -17.83 -7.37
C GLY A 381 -19.07 -17.70 -5.84
N PHE A 382 -18.35 -18.56 -5.09
CA PHE A 382 -18.22 -18.41 -3.64
C PHE A 382 -17.11 -17.41 -3.23
N LEU A 383 -16.23 -17.07 -4.17
CA LEU A 383 -15.24 -16.01 -3.98
C LEU A 383 -15.96 -14.67 -4.15
N HIS A 384 -16.17 -13.94 -3.04
CA HIS A 384 -16.82 -12.64 -3.06
C HIS A 384 -16.09 -11.70 -4.04
N LEU A 385 -16.85 -10.95 -4.85
CA LEU A 385 -16.29 -9.99 -5.83
C LEU A 385 -15.38 -8.93 -5.17
N ASP A 386 -15.58 -8.67 -3.88
CA ASP A 386 -14.75 -7.75 -3.07
C ASP A 386 -13.51 -8.40 -2.46
N LEU A 387 -13.34 -9.73 -2.55
CA LEU A 387 -12.17 -10.41 -1.99
C LEU A 387 -10.84 -9.89 -2.57
N PRO A 388 -10.73 -9.58 -3.88
CA PRO A 388 -9.54 -8.94 -4.43
C PRO A 388 -9.30 -7.53 -3.87
N VAL A 389 -10.36 -6.73 -3.68
CA VAL A 389 -10.27 -5.37 -3.10
C VAL A 389 -9.89 -5.42 -1.62
N PHE A 390 -10.44 -6.40 -0.89
CA PHE A 390 -10.09 -6.73 0.48
C PHE A 390 -8.61 -7.13 0.56
N LEU A 391 -8.17 -8.08 -0.27
CA LEU A 391 -6.78 -8.53 -0.34
C LEU A 391 -5.85 -7.39 -0.73
N GLU A 392 -6.20 -6.57 -1.72
CA GLU A 392 -5.40 -5.42 -2.15
C GLU A 392 -5.25 -4.40 -1.03
N THR A 393 -6.35 -4.00 -0.40
CA THR A 393 -6.33 -3.04 0.73
C THR A 393 -5.53 -3.60 1.89
N PHE A 394 -5.76 -4.87 2.22
CA PHE A 394 -5.01 -5.58 3.24
C PHE A 394 -3.51 -5.63 2.93
N CYS A 395 -3.13 -6.01 1.70
CA CYS A 395 -1.75 -6.05 1.25
C CYS A 395 -1.09 -4.66 1.29
N LYS A 396 -1.79 -3.60 0.87
CA LYS A 396 -1.30 -2.21 1.01
C LYS A 396 -1.00 -1.85 2.46
N TYR A 397 -1.88 -2.24 3.39
CA TYR A 397 -1.63 -2.05 4.83
C TYR A 397 -0.45 -2.88 5.31
N VAL A 398 -0.33 -4.15 4.90
CA VAL A 398 0.81 -4.99 5.29
C VAL A 398 2.12 -4.40 4.77
N VAL A 399 2.17 -3.93 3.52
CA VAL A 399 3.35 -3.26 2.92
C VAL A 399 3.73 -2.03 3.74
N SER A 400 2.79 -1.11 3.91
CA SER A 400 3.02 0.17 4.57
C SER A 400 3.44 -0.02 6.03
N LEU A 401 2.72 -0.87 6.77
CA LEU A 401 2.99 -1.12 8.19
C LEU A 401 4.27 -1.93 8.40
N SER A 402 4.59 -2.88 7.52
CA SER A 402 5.86 -3.60 7.59
C SER A 402 7.03 -2.66 7.33
N GLY A 403 6.94 -1.80 6.31
CA GLY A 403 7.95 -0.77 6.04
C GLY A 403 8.14 0.17 7.22
N ALA A 404 7.05 0.69 7.78
CA ALA A 404 7.08 1.56 8.95
C ALA A 404 7.68 0.85 10.18
N LEU A 405 7.27 -0.39 10.46
CA LEU A 405 7.75 -1.18 11.58
C LEU A 405 9.24 -1.54 11.42
N ALA A 406 9.72 -1.77 10.19
CA ALA A 406 11.14 -1.95 9.90
C ALA A 406 11.95 -0.67 10.20
N VAL A 407 11.47 0.49 9.72
CA VAL A 407 12.14 1.78 9.97
C VAL A 407 12.17 2.08 11.47
N VAL A 408 11.03 2.00 12.16
CA VAL A 408 10.93 2.32 13.59
C VAL A 408 11.80 1.39 14.43
N ASN A 409 11.74 0.07 14.22
CA ASN A 409 12.58 -0.87 15.00
C ASN A 409 14.07 -0.77 14.67
N SER A 410 14.45 -0.19 13.53
CA SER A 410 15.87 0.08 13.25
C SER A 410 16.44 1.29 13.99
N VAL A 411 15.59 2.18 14.52
CA VAL A 411 16.04 3.40 15.23
C VAL A 411 16.75 3.02 16.54
N PRO A 412 17.95 3.55 16.83
CA PRO A 412 18.66 3.29 18.08
C PRO A 412 17.97 4.01 19.25
N CYS A 413 16.89 3.44 19.76
CA CYS A 413 16.03 3.99 20.79
C CYS A 413 15.72 2.91 21.83
N PHE A 414 15.53 3.31 23.09
CA PHE A 414 15.11 2.39 24.15
C PHE A 414 13.83 1.63 23.79
N ALA A 415 13.77 0.36 24.22
CA ALA A 415 12.65 -0.56 24.05
C ALA A 415 12.31 -0.97 22.59
N LEU A 416 13.17 -0.65 21.62
CA LEU A 416 13.09 -1.13 20.23
C LEU A 416 14.30 -2.02 19.90
N ASP A 417 14.24 -2.78 18.81
CA ASP A 417 15.38 -3.65 18.41
C ASP A 417 16.67 -2.88 18.18
N GLY A 418 16.56 -1.63 17.71
CA GLY A 418 17.69 -0.73 17.49
C GLY A 418 18.53 -0.51 18.75
N GLN A 419 17.96 -0.66 19.95
CA GLN A 419 18.73 -0.67 21.19
C GLN A 419 19.75 -1.79 21.22
N TRP A 420 19.28 -3.01 20.98
CA TRP A 420 20.09 -4.21 21.06
C TRP A 420 21.03 -4.33 19.87
N MET A 421 20.58 -3.89 18.69
CA MET A 421 21.40 -3.77 17.49
C MET A 421 22.55 -2.78 17.69
N LEU A 422 22.30 -1.59 18.26
CA LEU A 422 23.36 -0.62 18.54
C LEU A 422 24.38 -1.17 19.54
N ASN A 423 23.92 -1.76 20.65
CA ASN A 423 24.81 -2.31 21.67
C ASN A 423 25.69 -3.43 21.09
N ALA A 424 25.12 -4.35 20.31
CA ALA A 424 25.88 -5.40 19.65
C ALA A 424 26.83 -4.84 18.58
N LEU A 425 26.46 -3.78 17.86
CA LEU A 425 27.34 -3.11 16.91
C LEU A 425 28.53 -2.42 17.59
N LEU A 426 28.29 -1.72 18.69
CA LEU A 426 29.34 -1.08 19.48
C LEU A 426 30.31 -2.12 20.04
N GLU A 427 29.81 -3.24 20.56
CA GLU A 427 30.66 -4.33 21.05
C GLU A 427 31.44 -5.00 19.91
N ALA A 428 30.87 -5.10 18.71
CA ALA A 428 31.56 -5.67 17.54
C ALA A 428 32.65 -4.75 16.97
N THR A 429 32.46 -3.43 17.01
CA THR A 429 33.30 -2.46 16.27
C THR A 429 34.24 -1.66 17.15
N LEU A 430 33.82 -1.28 18.37
CA LEU A 430 34.61 -0.43 19.27
C LEU A 430 35.47 -1.23 20.23
N VAL A 431 35.36 -2.57 20.31
CA VAL A 431 36.15 -3.37 21.26
C VAL A 431 37.67 -3.21 21.07
N THR A 432 38.13 -2.94 19.84
CA THR A 432 39.55 -2.71 19.53
C THR A 432 40.02 -1.30 19.81
N VAL A 433 39.11 -0.31 19.86
CA VAL A 433 39.43 1.12 20.03
C VAL A 433 39.20 1.57 21.47
N VAL A 434 38.11 1.15 22.09
CA VAL A 434 37.72 1.45 23.47
C VAL A 434 37.68 0.13 24.24
N THR A 435 38.80 -0.21 24.86
CA THR A 435 38.96 -1.47 25.61
C THR A 435 38.07 -1.52 26.85
N ASP A 436 37.82 -0.37 27.49
CA ASP A 436 36.96 -0.26 28.66
C ASP A 436 35.47 -0.44 28.31
N ARG A 437 34.89 -1.53 28.81
CA ARG A 437 33.48 -1.87 28.63
C ARG A 437 32.55 -0.80 29.19
N HIS A 438 32.89 -0.19 30.32
CA HIS A 438 32.04 0.81 30.95
C HIS A 438 31.90 2.06 30.05
N ARG A 439 32.99 2.48 29.41
CA ARG A 439 32.96 3.58 28.43
C ARG A 439 32.12 3.24 27.20
N ARG A 440 32.17 2.00 26.69
CA ARG A 440 31.31 1.57 25.58
C ARG A 440 29.84 1.61 25.95
N GLU A 441 29.48 1.12 27.14
CA GLU A 441 28.11 1.16 27.66
C GLU A 441 27.61 2.60 27.84
N LEU A 442 28.46 3.52 28.31
CA LEU A 442 28.13 4.95 28.40
C LEU A 442 27.89 5.58 27.02
N ILE A 443 28.74 5.30 26.03
CA ILE A 443 28.54 5.77 24.65
C ILE A 443 27.20 5.25 24.10
N GLY A 444 26.92 3.95 24.29
CA GLY A 444 25.64 3.35 23.92
C GLY A 444 24.47 4.06 24.58
N PHE A 445 24.53 4.30 25.89
CA PHE A 445 23.49 5.02 26.63
C PHE A 445 23.19 6.41 26.05
N PHE A 446 24.21 7.22 25.77
CA PHE A 446 23.99 8.57 25.21
C PHE A 446 23.44 8.54 23.79
N LEU A 447 23.87 7.60 22.95
CA LEU A 447 23.33 7.42 21.60
C LEU A 447 21.85 6.99 21.64
N LEU A 448 21.50 6.06 22.54
CA LEU A 448 20.11 5.64 22.74
C LEU A 448 19.23 6.77 23.25
N LEU A 449 19.74 7.57 24.19
CA LEU A 449 19.04 8.75 24.70
C LEU A 449 18.77 9.76 23.58
N ALA A 450 19.76 10.03 22.74
CA ALA A 450 19.61 10.93 21.58
C ALA A 450 18.58 10.38 20.58
N GLY A 451 18.63 9.09 20.26
CA GLY A 451 17.67 8.44 19.36
C GLY A 451 16.24 8.45 19.91
N SER A 452 16.07 8.17 21.20
CA SER A 452 14.78 8.26 21.89
C SER A 452 14.22 9.68 21.90
N ALA A 453 15.05 10.69 22.17
CA ALA A 453 14.63 12.09 22.13
C ALA A 453 14.21 12.52 20.71
N LEU A 454 14.95 12.09 19.68
CA LEU A 454 14.64 12.36 18.29
C LEU A 454 13.31 11.73 17.86
N LEU A 455 13.07 10.48 18.22
CA LEU A 455 11.81 9.78 17.93
C LEU A 455 10.64 10.46 18.66
N ALA A 456 10.80 10.75 19.96
CA ALA A 456 9.78 11.41 20.76
C ALA A 456 9.42 12.80 20.20
N ALA A 457 10.40 13.59 19.76
CA ALA A 457 10.17 14.89 19.14
C ALA A 457 9.37 14.76 17.83
N ASN A 458 9.72 13.81 16.95
CA ASN A 458 8.98 13.55 15.72
C ASN A 458 7.53 13.13 15.99
N VAL A 459 7.30 12.23 16.96
CA VAL A 459 5.96 11.80 17.34
C VAL A 459 5.15 12.96 17.93
N ALA A 460 5.73 13.72 18.87
CA ALA A 460 5.05 14.84 19.50
C ALA A 460 4.64 15.93 18.50
N LEU A 461 5.55 16.32 17.60
CA LEU A 461 5.27 17.30 16.56
C LEU A 461 4.27 16.77 15.52
N GLY A 462 4.39 15.48 15.14
CA GLY A 462 3.45 14.84 14.23
C GLY A 462 2.03 14.80 14.82
N LEU A 463 1.89 14.47 16.11
CA LEU A 463 0.61 14.53 16.82
C LEU A 463 0.07 15.96 16.87
N TRP A 464 0.91 16.93 17.24
CA TRP A 464 0.53 18.34 17.28
C TRP A 464 0.00 18.85 15.92
N MET A 465 0.68 18.52 14.83
CA MET A 465 0.28 18.94 13.49
C MET A 465 -1.09 18.36 13.07
N VAL A 466 -1.42 17.17 13.57
CA VAL A 466 -2.69 16.48 13.29
C VAL A 466 -3.83 16.97 14.20
N THR A 467 -3.54 17.43 15.41
CA THR A 467 -4.56 17.89 16.37
C THR A 467 -4.77 19.39 16.40
N ALA A 468 -3.77 20.19 16.01
CA ALA A 468 -3.82 21.66 15.99
C ALA A 468 -4.34 22.24 14.67
N ARG A 469 -4.56 21.40 13.64
CA ARG A 469 -5.32 21.72 12.42
C ARG A 469 -6.71 21.13 12.51
#